data_AF-A0A3C0FY52-F1
#
_entry.id   AF-A0A3C0FY52-F1
#
_cell.length_a   1.000
_cell.length_b   1.000
_cell.length_c   1.000
_cell.angle_alpha   90.00
_cell.angle_beta   90.00
_cell.angle_gamma   90.00
#
_symmetry.space_group_name_H-M   'P 1'
#
loop_
_entity.id
_entity.type
_entity.pdbx_description
1 polymer ?
#
loop_
_entity_poly.entity_id
_entity_poly.type
_entity_poly.pdbx_seq_one_letter_code
_entity_poly.pdbx_strand_id
1 'polypeptide(L)'
;GILNLNQGNWDGTSILSDQEYFNAMTNSSQNHNLAYGYLYWLNGKSSFRLPSSEDEFTGSLIPNAPDDLIAGLGLNDQKLYMVPSLDMVIVRMGGASNEELLGPSSFDNELWELINAVIE
;
A
#
# COMPACT_ATOMS: atom_id res chain seq x y z
N GLY A 1 -10.36 -3.36 1.72
CA GLY A 1 -9.36 -4.33 1.24
C GLY A 1 -9.93 -5.24 0.17
N ILE A 2 -10.71 -6.24 0.59
CA ILE A 2 -11.16 -7.38 -0.23
C ILE A 2 -11.79 -6.99 -1.58
N LEU A 3 -12.59 -5.92 -1.64
CA LEU A 3 -13.16 -5.45 -2.92
C LEU A 3 -12.08 -5.11 -3.96
N ASN A 4 -11.03 -4.39 -3.55
CA ASN A 4 -9.96 -3.96 -4.45
C ASN A 4 -8.95 -5.09 -4.70
N LEU A 5 -8.75 -5.99 -3.74
CA LEU A 5 -8.02 -7.24 -3.99
C LEU A 5 -8.69 -8.05 -5.12
N ASN A 6 -10.03 -8.07 -5.14
CA ASN A 6 -10.83 -8.69 -6.18
C ASN A 6 -11.17 -7.75 -7.37
N GLN A 7 -10.38 -6.69 -7.59
CA GLN A 7 -10.50 -5.83 -8.77
C GLN A 7 -11.90 -5.25 -9.00
N GLY A 8 -12.61 -4.91 -7.92
CA GLY A 8 -13.95 -4.34 -7.98
C GLY A 8 -15.10 -5.35 -8.03
N ASN A 9 -14.81 -6.65 -8.01
CA ASN A 9 -15.82 -7.70 -7.92
C ASN A 9 -16.14 -8.06 -6.46
N TRP A 10 -17.42 -8.11 -6.13
CA TRP A 10 -17.93 -8.56 -4.84
C TRP A 10 -18.90 -9.71 -5.07
N ASP A 11 -18.45 -10.94 -4.78
CA ASP A 11 -19.27 -12.15 -4.86
C ASP A 11 -20.01 -12.29 -6.21
N GLY A 12 -19.26 -12.14 -7.31
CA GLY A 12 -19.80 -12.18 -8.68
C GLY A 12 -20.47 -10.88 -9.13
N THR A 13 -20.74 -9.94 -8.22
CA THR A 13 -21.31 -8.62 -8.54
C THR A 13 -20.20 -7.63 -8.83
N SER A 14 -20.17 -7.09 -10.05
CA SER A 14 -19.22 -6.03 -10.42
C SER A 14 -19.64 -4.68 -9.81
N ILE A 15 -18.97 -4.25 -8.75
CA ILE A 15 -19.21 -2.96 -8.07
C ILE A 15 -18.40 -1.83 -8.73
N LEU A 16 -17.13 -2.10 -9.04
CA LEU A 16 -16.29 -1.22 -9.86
C LEU A 16 -16.00 -1.92 -11.18
N SER A 17 -16.85 -1.66 -12.19
CA SER A 17 -16.74 -2.29 -13.51
C SER A 17 -15.74 -1.60 -14.44
N ASP A 18 -15.35 -0.36 -14.14
CA ASP A 18 -14.38 0.39 -14.91
C ASP A 18 -12.95 -0.08 -14.57
N GLN A 19 -12.44 -0.98 -15.40
CA GLN A 19 -11.10 -1.54 -15.23
C GLN A 19 -9.99 -0.58 -15.65
N GLU A 20 -10.28 0.41 -16.50
CA GLU A 20 -9.31 1.48 -16.79
C GLU A 20 -9.10 2.34 -15.55
N TYR A 21 -10.19 2.68 -14.86
CA TYR A 21 -10.11 3.36 -13.56
C TYR A 21 -9.38 2.51 -12.52
N PHE A 22 -9.69 1.22 -12.40
CA PHE A 22 -8.99 0.32 -11.47
C PHE A 22 -7.48 0.27 -11.75
N ASN A 23 -7.09 0.10 -13.01
CA ASN A 23 -5.69 0.10 -13.41
C ASN A 23 -5.01 1.44 -13.12
N ALA A 24 -5.70 2.56 -13.33
CA ALA A 24 -5.16 3.88 -13.03
C ALA A 24 -4.99 4.12 -11.53
N MET A 25 -5.94 3.70 -10.68
CA MET A 25 -5.86 3.92 -9.23
C MET A 25 -4.76 3.11 -8.55
N THR A 26 -4.40 1.93 -9.10
CA THR A 26 -3.33 1.06 -8.58
C THR A 26 -1.99 1.25 -9.28
N ASN A 27 -1.84 2.32 -10.08
CA ASN A 27 -0.58 2.71 -10.71
C ASN A 27 -0.22 4.16 -10.40
N SER A 28 1.03 4.54 -10.67
CA SER A 28 1.53 5.88 -10.40
C SER A 28 0.65 6.93 -11.10
N SER A 29 0.08 7.84 -10.31
CA SER A 29 -0.86 8.86 -10.83
C SER A 29 -0.16 10.11 -11.36
N GLN A 30 1.12 10.28 -11.04
CA GLN A 30 1.94 11.42 -11.44
C GLN A 30 3.44 11.05 -11.36
N ASN A 31 4.30 11.91 -11.92
CA ASN A 31 5.75 11.68 -12.00
C ASN A 31 6.56 12.22 -10.80
N HIS A 32 5.92 12.94 -9.86
CA HIS A 32 6.56 13.52 -8.67
C HIS A 32 6.77 12.51 -7.53
N ASN A 33 5.85 11.56 -7.34
CA ASN A 33 5.90 10.51 -6.32
C ASN A 33 5.39 9.22 -6.93
N LEU A 34 6.29 8.42 -7.49
CA LEU A 34 5.91 7.22 -8.24
C LEU A 34 5.15 6.21 -7.37
N ALA A 35 5.43 6.17 -6.06
CA ALA A 35 4.77 5.32 -5.06
C ALA A 35 3.35 5.78 -4.65
N TYR A 36 2.68 6.64 -5.42
CA TYR A 36 1.32 7.10 -5.11
C TYR A 36 0.37 7.01 -6.31
N GLY A 37 -0.76 6.32 -6.11
CA GLY A 37 -1.84 6.16 -7.08
C GLY A 37 -3.03 7.08 -6.78
N TYR A 38 -4.26 6.60 -7.00
CA TYR A 38 -5.46 7.35 -6.59
C TYR A 38 -5.82 7.01 -5.14
N LEU A 39 -5.23 7.77 -4.21
CA LEU A 39 -5.39 7.60 -2.76
C LEU A 39 -4.81 6.29 -2.19
N TYR A 40 -3.92 5.63 -2.94
CA TYR A 40 -3.17 4.45 -2.51
C TYR A 40 -1.66 4.69 -2.57
N TRP A 41 -0.96 4.15 -1.59
CA TRP A 41 0.49 3.96 -1.63
C TRP A 41 0.82 2.69 -2.42
N LEU A 42 1.87 2.72 -3.23
CA LEU A 42 2.27 1.65 -4.15
C LEU A 42 3.70 1.23 -3.83
N ASN A 43 3.93 -0.07 -3.57
CA ASN A 43 5.25 -0.51 -3.09
C ASN A 43 6.30 -0.65 -4.18
N GLY A 44 5.98 -1.36 -5.27
CA GLY A 44 6.91 -1.77 -6.34
C GLY A 44 7.31 -0.66 -7.31
N LYS A 45 7.59 0.54 -6.79
CA LYS A 45 8.01 1.71 -7.56
C LYS A 45 9.45 2.05 -7.19
N SER A 46 10.21 2.60 -8.14
CA SER A 46 11.65 2.82 -7.97
C SER A 46 12.00 4.03 -7.09
N SER A 47 11.04 4.89 -6.78
CA SER A 47 11.22 6.01 -5.87
C SER A 47 9.90 6.42 -5.20
N PHE A 48 10.03 7.09 -4.05
CA PHE A 48 8.90 7.60 -3.29
C PHE A 48 9.22 8.93 -2.63
N ARG A 49 8.16 9.66 -2.27
CA ARG A 49 8.21 10.82 -1.36
C ARG A 49 7.31 10.58 -0.17
N LEU A 50 7.72 11.04 0.99
CA LEU A 50 6.98 10.90 2.24
C LEU A 50 6.16 12.16 2.55
N PRO A 51 5.06 12.04 3.33
CA PRO A 51 4.39 13.22 3.85
C PRO A 51 5.37 14.10 4.62
N SER A 52 5.21 15.42 4.52
CA SER A 52 6.06 16.42 5.17
C SER A 52 7.52 16.48 4.67
N SER A 53 7.86 15.81 3.57
CA SER A 53 9.16 15.92 2.92
C SER A 53 9.02 16.21 1.42
N GLU A 54 9.92 17.03 0.89
CA GLU A 54 10.09 17.24 -0.56
C GLU A 54 11.18 16.35 -1.16
N ASP A 55 11.93 15.62 -0.33
CA ASP A 55 13.00 14.74 -0.79
C ASP A 55 12.43 13.53 -1.53
N GLU A 56 13.16 13.09 -2.55
CA GLU A 56 12.88 11.86 -3.27
C GLU A 56 13.84 10.76 -2.80
N PHE A 57 13.27 9.65 -2.35
CA PHE A 57 14.00 8.49 -1.88
C PHE A 57 14.01 7.43 -2.98
N THR A 58 15.17 6.84 -3.25
CA THR A 58 15.32 5.74 -4.23
C THR A 58 15.08 4.39 -3.56
N GLY A 59 14.34 3.51 -4.23
CA GLY A 59 13.95 2.19 -3.75
C GLY A 59 12.44 2.06 -3.53
N SER A 60 12.01 0.86 -3.12
CA SER A 60 10.61 0.58 -2.76
C SER A 60 10.24 1.23 -1.43
N LEU A 61 8.96 1.59 -1.27
CA LEU A 61 8.45 2.25 -0.07
C LEU A 61 8.57 1.37 1.19
N ILE A 62 8.31 0.06 1.03
CA ILE A 62 8.35 -0.98 2.06
C ILE A 62 9.23 -2.11 1.51
N PRO A 63 10.56 -2.02 1.64
CA PRO A 63 11.50 -2.97 1.01
C PRO A 63 11.26 -4.45 1.35
N ASN A 64 10.75 -4.75 2.54
CA ASN A 64 10.45 -6.13 2.95
C ASN A 64 9.12 -6.66 2.38
N ALA A 65 8.28 -5.82 1.75
CA ALA A 65 7.00 -6.24 1.21
C ALA A 65 7.07 -6.58 -0.30
N PRO A 66 6.15 -7.40 -0.84
CA PRO A 66 6.05 -7.65 -2.27
C PRO A 66 5.81 -6.37 -3.09
N ASP A 67 6.31 -6.34 -4.33
CA ASP A 67 6.21 -5.18 -5.22
C ASP A 67 4.76 -4.82 -5.59
N ASP A 68 3.86 -5.82 -5.62
CA ASP A 68 2.45 -5.62 -5.96
C ASP A 68 1.57 -5.19 -4.76
N LEU A 69 2.19 -4.94 -3.60
CA LEU A 69 1.49 -4.38 -2.46
C LEU A 69 0.96 -2.97 -2.78
N ILE A 70 -0.35 -2.80 -2.57
CA ILE A 70 -1.04 -1.51 -2.55
C ILE A 70 -1.60 -1.25 -1.15
N ALA A 71 -1.49 -0.01 -0.67
CA ALA A 71 -1.80 0.29 0.72
C ALA A 71 -2.55 1.60 0.98
N GLY A 72 -3.44 1.55 1.96
CA GLY A 72 -3.91 2.73 2.67
C GLY A 72 -3.07 2.90 3.93
N LEU A 73 -2.27 3.95 4.01
CA LEU A 73 -1.40 4.26 5.14
C LEU A 73 -1.84 5.59 5.73
N GLY A 74 -2.34 5.57 6.96
CA GLY A 74 -2.88 6.74 7.64
C GLY A 74 -2.27 6.97 9.02
N LEU A 75 -2.63 8.13 9.60
CA LEU A 75 -2.20 8.57 10.93
C LEU A 75 -2.39 7.48 11.99
N ASN A 76 -1.47 7.41 12.95
CA ASN A 76 -1.45 6.44 14.06
C ASN A 76 -1.27 4.99 13.61
N ASP A 77 -0.53 4.80 12.53
CA ASP A 77 -0.32 3.50 11.91
C ASP A 77 -1.63 2.78 11.60
N GLN A 78 -2.64 3.51 11.14
CA GLN A 78 -3.82 2.86 10.57
C GLN A 78 -3.42 2.34 9.21
N LYS A 79 -3.34 1.01 9.07
CA LYS A 79 -2.79 0.36 7.88
C LYS A 79 -3.81 -0.59 7.25
N LEU A 80 -3.92 -0.50 5.94
CA LEU A 80 -4.56 -1.49 5.09
C LEU A 80 -3.54 -1.88 4.02
N TYR A 81 -3.09 -3.12 4.04
CA TYR A 81 -2.26 -3.68 2.97
C TYR A 81 -3.09 -4.67 2.15
N MET A 82 -2.96 -4.61 0.83
CA MET A 82 -3.55 -5.58 -0.10
C MET A 82 -2.45 -6.07 -1.01
N VAL A 83 -2.25 -7.39 -1.06
CA VAL A 83 -1.16 -8.02 -1.80
C VAL A 83 -1.75 -9.08 -2.74
N PRO A 84 -1.99 -8.74 -4.01
CA PRO A 84 -2.61 -9.65 -4.99
C PRO A 84 -1.89 -10.99 -5.14
N SER A 85 -0.56 -10.98 -5.20
CA SER A 85 0.30 -12.16 -5.37
C SER A 85 0.18 -13.17 -4.24
N LEU A 86 -0.25 -12.73 -3.06
CA LEU A 86 -0.45 -13.56 -1.88
C LEU A 86 -1.92 -13.80 -1.54
N ASP A 87 -2.86 -13.30 -2.33
CA ASP A 87 -4.31 -13.27 -2.02
C ASP A 87 -4.57 -12.78 -0.58
N MET A 88 -3.85 -11.72 -0.17
CA MET A 88 -3.73 -11.31 1.22
C MET A 88 -4.25 -9.90 1.46
N VAL A 89 -5.04 -9.73 2.53
CA VAL A 89 -5.38 -8.43 3.11
C VAL A 89 -4.96 -8.41 4.56
N ILE A 90 -4.21 -7.38 4.95
CA ILE A 90 -3.83 -7.12 6.34
C ILE A 90 -4.44 -5.80 6.77
N VAL A 91 -5.08 -5.79 7.95
CA VAL A 91 -5.71 -4.60 8.53
C VAL A 91 -5.15 -4.37 9.93
N ARG A 92 -4.63 -3.16 10.17
CA ARG A 92 -4.24 -2.68 11.50
C ARG A 92 -5.05 -1.44 11.84
N MET A 93 -5.73 -1.50 12.99
CA MET A 93 -6.44 -0.38 13.60
C MET A 93 -5.88 -0.19 15.01
N GLY A 94 -5.65 1.05 15.43
CA GLY A 94 -5.10 1.32 16.77
C GLY A 94 -4.41 2.69 16.86
N GLY A 95 -3.67 2.90 17.96
CA GLY A 95 -2.78 4.05 18.11
C GLY A 95 -1.46 3.87 17.35
N ALA A 96 -0.64 4.92 17.31
CA ALA A 96 0.71 4.85 16.75
C ALA A 96 1.50 3.70 17.40
N SER A 97 2.25 2.93 16.61
CA SER A 97 3.15 1.91 17.17
C SER A 97 4.39 2.54 17.81
N ASN A 98 4.80 3.70 17.28
CA ASN A 98 5.92 4.46 17.80
C ASN A 98 5.68 5.98 17.63
N GLU A 99 6.00 6.54 16.47
CA GLU A 99 5.80 7.97 16.17
C GLU A 99 4.47 8.23 15.47
N GLU A 100 3.89 9.42 15.69
CA GLU A 100 2.67 9.86 15.03
C GLU A 100 2.95 10.42 13.62
N LEU A 101 3.15 9.52 12.65
CA LEU A 101 3.37 9.88 11.24
C LEU A 101 2.07 9.85 10.42
N LEU A 102 2.00 10.67 9.36
CA LEU A 102 0.79 10.86 8.53
C LEU A 102 0.52 9.72 7.52
N GLY A 103 1.28 8.63 7.54
CA GLY A 103 1.09 7.51 6.62
C GLY A 103 2.17 6.44 6.73
N PRO A 104 3.18 6.42 5.82
CA PRO A 104 4.30 5.48 5.92
C PRO A 104 5.12 5.68 7.21
N SER A 105 5.61 4.58 7.79
CA SER A 105 6.41 4.55 9.01
C SER A 105 7.33 3.32 9.04
N SER A 106 8.28 3.25 9.99
CA SER A 106 9.16 2.07 10.12
C SER A 106 8.38 0.78 10.39
N PHE A 107 7.21 0.89 11.02
CA PHE A 107 6.30 -0.21 11.29
C PHE A 107 5.99 -1.03 10.04
N ASP A 108 5.83 -0.38 8.88
CA ASP A 108 5.51 -1.07 7.63
C ASP A 108 6.56 -2.12 7.29
N ASN A 109 7.84 -1.75 7.39
CA ASN A 109 8.94 -2.64 7.04
C ASN A 109 9.21 -3.71 8.12
N GLU A 110 9.08 -3.34 9.41
CA GLU A 110 9.22 -4.25 10.55
C GLU A 110 8.13 -5.33 10.56
N LEU A 111 6.88 -4.96 10.26
CA LEU A 111 5.78 -5.92 10.16
C LEU A 111 6.03 -6.93 9.04
N TRP A 112 6.46 -6.46 7.86
CA TRP A 112 6.73 -7.35 6.73
C TRP A 112 7.91 -8.27 6.97
N GLU A 113 8.93 -7.85 7.74
CA GLU A 113 9.99 -8.75 8.21
C GLU A 113 9.43 -9.93 8.99
N LEU A 114 8.51 -9.67 9.93
CA LEU A 114 7.88 -10.71 10.75
C LEU A 114 6.93 -11.60 9.94
N ILE A 115 6.20 -11.04 8.98
CA ILE A 115 5.30 -11.80 8.10
C ILE A 115 6.12 -12.75 7.22
N ASN A 116 7.19 -12.27 6.58
CA ASN A 116 8.06 -13.09 5.74
C ASN A 116 8.64 -14.27 6.52
N ALA A 117 9.03 -14.07 7.78
CA ALA A 117 9.51 -15.14 8.65
C ALA A 117 8.48 -16.26 8.94
N VAL A 118 7.20 -16.06 8.61
CA VAL A 118 6.11 -17.04 8.82
C VAL A 118 5.60 -17.63 7.51
N ILE A 119 5.60 -16.86 6.42
CA ILE A 119 5.04 -17.27 5.13
C ILE A 119 6.06 -17.88 4.17
N GLU A 120 7.36 -17.76 4.48
CA GLU A 120 8.46 -18.42 3.77
C GLU A 120 8.76 -19.84 4.27
#